data_AF-A0AAU9QME6-F1
#
_entry.id   AF-A0AAU9QME6-F1
#
_cell.length_a   1.000
_cell.length_b   1.000
_cell.length_c   1.000
_cell.angle_alpha   90.00
_cell.angle_beta   90.00
_cell.angle_gamma   90.00
#
_symmetry.space_group_name_H-M   'P 1'
#
loop_
_entity.id
_entity.type
_entity.pdbx_description
1 polymer ?
#
loop_
_entity_poly.entity_id
_entity_poly.type
_entity_poly.pdbx_seq_one_letter_code
_entity_poly.pdbx_strand_id
1 'polypeptide(L)'
;MKNKGFTLIELVVVIVILGILAVIAAPKFLGIQSEARVASLKATQGAIESAFALASAKSQLPSANIQPCDYHKQMRCLVLNGQQIRLTNEDNYPWFDVFQRQAYEQFNELVDADVSPLNQDYHGEDTLNFETDYDGGFWIFPQFYGDWDDLTSFHCRIHYVPATASRTGKSMTTLETEDC
;
A
#
# COMPACT_ATOMS: atom_id res chain seq x y z
N MET A 1 -43.01 45.43 11.96
CA MET A 1 -41.91 44.83 11.17
C MET A 1 -42.52 44.19 9.94
N LYS A 2 -42.16 44.61 8.71
CA LYS A 2 -42.66 43.98 7.48
C LYS A 2 -41.89 42.69 7.27
N ASN A 3 -42.49 41.55 7.61
CA ASN A 3 -41.99 40.25 7.18
C ASN A 3 -42.17 40.16 5.67
N LYS A 4 -41.09 40.37 4.90
CA LYS A 4 -41.06 40.00 3.48
C LYS A 4 -41.04 38.47 3.43
N GLY A 5 -42.18 37.87 3.11
CA GLY A 5 -42.27 36.43 2.85
C GLY A 5 -41.48 36.07 1.60
N PHE A 6 -40.85 34.89 1.62
CA PHE A 6 -40.15 34.31 0.47
C PHE A 6 -41.16 34.05 -0.65
N THR A 7 -40.82 34.38 -1.90
CA THR A 7 -41.72 34.11 -3.03
C THR A 7 -41.61 32.65 -3.49
N LEU A 8 -42.72 32.09 -3.98
CA LEU A 8 -42.69 30.73 -4.57
C LEU A 8 -41.71 30.65 -5.74
N ILE A 9 -41.58 31.72 -6.53
CA ILE A 9 -40.66 31.75 -7.67
C ILE A 9 -39.18 31.76 -7.24
N GLU A 10 -38.82 32.46 -6.16
CA GLU A 10 -37.45 32.39 -5.60
C GLU A 10 -37.10 30.97 -5.19
N LEU A 11 -38.04 30.25 -4.56
CA LEU A 11 -37.79 28.87 -4.13
C LEU A 11 -37.58 27.94 -5.34
N VAL A 12 -38.41 28.10 -6.37
CA VAL A 12 -38.31 27.30 -7.60
C VAL A 12 -37.00 27.56 -8.35
N VAL A 13 -36.58 28.82 -8.46
CA VAL A 13 -35.30 29.14 -9.12
C VAL A 13 -34.11 28.55 -8.37
N VAL A 14 -34.13 28.57 -7.03
CA VAL A 14 -33.05 28.00 -6.21
C VAL A 14 -32.93 26.48 -6.41
N ILE A 15 -34.04 25.73 -6.36
CA ILE A 15 -33.99 24.27 -6.58
C ILE A 15 -33.53 23.91 -7.99
N VAL A 16 -33.90 24.71 -9.01
CA VAL A 16 -33.46 24.50 -10.39
C VAL A 16 -31.95 24.72 -10.52
N ILE A 17 -31.43 25.79 -9.94
CA ILE A 17 -29.98 26.07 -9.93
C ILE A 17 -29.22 24.95 -9.20
N LEU A 18 -29.69 24.53 -8.03
CA LEU A 18 -29.08 23.42 -7.28
C LEU A 18 -29.13 22.10 -8.07
N GLY A 19 -30.22 21.84 -8.80
CA GLY A 19 -30.34 20.66 -9.66
C GLY A 19 -29.30 20.63 -10.78
N ILE A 20 -29.07 21.76 -11.47
CA ILE A 20 -28.06 21.86 -12.53
C ILE A 20 -26.65 21.65 -11.97
N LEU A 21 -26.34 22.28 -10.83
CA LEU A 21 -25.03 22.12 -10.18
C LEU A 21 -24.78 20.67 -9.74
N ALA A 22 -25.79 19.99 -9.21
CA ALA A 22 -25.69 18.59 -8.78
C ALA A 22 -25.37 17.65 -9.95
N VAL A 23 -26.02 17.81 -11.10
CA VAL A 23 -25.80 16.96 -12.29
C VAL A 23 -24.36 17.12 -12.82
N ILE A 24 -23.81 18.33 -12.80
CA ILE A 24 -22.42 18.58 -13.25
C ILE A 24 -21.40 18.04 -12.24
N ALA A 25 -21.68 18.17 -10.93
CA ALA A 25 -20.75 17.77 -9.87
C ALA A 25 -20.72 16.25 -9.62
N ALA A 26 -21.84 15.55 -9.78
CA ALA A 26 -21.97 14.12 -9.49
C ALA A 26 -20.91 13.23 -10.16
N PRO A 27 -20.67 13.28 -11.49
CA PRO A 27 -19.69 12.39 -12.13
C PRO A 27 -18.26 12.68 -11.67
N LYS A 28 -17.93 13.95 -11.41
CA LYS A 28 -16.61 14.34 -10.90
C LYS A 28 -16.38 13.81 -9.49
N PHE A 29 -17.40 13.85 -8.63
CA PHE A 29 -17.30 13.33 -7.27
C PHE A 29 -17.05 11.81 -7.23
N LEU A 30 -17.65 11.06 -8.16
CA LEU A 30 -17.45 9.61 -8.26
C LEU A 30 -16.00 9.24 -8.65
N GLY A 31 -15.37 9.99 -9.56
CA GLY A 31 -13.99 9.73 -10.00
C GLY A 31 -12.90 10.08 -8.97
N ILE A 32 -13.14 11.08 -8.10
CA ILE A 32 -12.14 11.55 -7.13
C ILE A 32 -11.73 10.45 -6.13
N GLN A 33 -12.63 9.55 -5.76
CA GLN A 33 -12.32 8.47 -4.80
C GLN A 33 -11.33 7.45 -5.40
N SER A 34 -11.56 7.05 -6.66
CA SER A 34 -10.66 6.17 -7.41
C SER A 34 -9.29 6.82 -7.60
N GLU A 35 -9.26 8.08 -8.06
CA GLU A 35 -8.01 8.84 -8.23
C GLU A 35 -7.24 9.01 -6.91
N ALA A 36 -7.93 9.25 -5.80
CA ALA A 36 -7.31 9.37 -4.47
C ALA A 36 -6.69 8.05 -4.01
N ARG A 37 -7.35 6.92 -4.27
CA ARG A 37 -6.86 5.58 -3.96
C ARG A 37 -5.61 5.25 -4.78
N VAL A 38 -5.63 5.51 -6.09
CA VAL A 38 -4.45 5.37 -6.97
C VAL A 38 -3.31 6.26 -6.51
N ALA A 39 -3.60 7.52 -6.14
CA ALA A 39 -2.58 8.44 -5.64
C ALA A 39 -1.94 7.95 -4.33
N SER A 40 -2.74 7.42 -3.41
CA SER A 40 -2.26 6.81 -2.16
C SER A 40 -1.35 5.61 -2.44
N LEU A 41 -1.78 4.66 -3.29
CA LEU A 41 -0.96 3.52 -3.69
C LEU A 41 0.36 3.95 -4.33
N LYS A 42 0.33 4.95 -5.22
CA LYS A 42 1.54 5.46 -5.88
C LYS A 42 2.51 6.12 -4.90
N ALA A 43 1.99 6.85 -3.91
CA ALA A 43 2.80 7.43 -2.85
C ALA A 43 3.47 6.33 -2.01
N THR A 44 2.70 5.32 -1.60
CA THR A 44 3.19 4.16 -0.85
C THR A 44 4.23 3.38 -1.64
N GLN A 45 4.01 3.14 -2.94
CA GLN A 45 4.99 2.49 -3.82
C GLN A 45 6.32 3.25 -3.83
N GLY A 46 6.27 4.58 -3.99
CA GLY A 46 7.48 5.41 -3.99
C GLY A 46 8.23 5.37 -2.65
N ALA A 47 7.51 5.31 -1.53
CA ALA A 47 8.09 5.14 -0.20
C ALA A 47 8.81 3.79 -0.08
N ILE A 48 8.18 2.71 -0.54
CA ILE A 48 8.74 1.35 -0.54
C ILE A 48 10.02 1.28 -1.38
N GLU A 49 9.96 1.74 -2.64
CA GLU A 49 11.11 1.72 -3.54
C GLU A 49 12.29 2.52 -2.97
N SER A 50 12.01 3.69 -2.37
CA SER A 50 13.03 4.53 -1.74
C SER A 50 13.64 3.86 -0.51
N ALA A 51 12.80 3.29 0.36
CA ALA A 51 13.24 2.61 1.58
C ALA A 51 14.09 1.37 1.27
N PHE A 52 13.68 0.56 0.28
CA PHE A 52 14.39 -0.67 -0.07
C PHE A 52 15.70 -0.38 -0.80
N ALA A 53 15.73 0.63 -1.67
CA ALA A 53 16.98 1.12 -2.25
C ALA A 53 17.95 1.62 -1.16
N LEU A 54 17.43 2.33 -0.15
CA LEU A 54 18.23 2.79 0.99
C LEU A 54 18.72 1.61 1.86
N ALA A 55 17.89 0.60 2.10
CA ALA A 55 18.26 -0.60 2.85
C ALA A 55 19.37 -1.37 2.13
N SER A 56 19.24 -1.56 0.81
CA SER A 56 20.26 -2.17 -0.04
C SER A 56 21.56 -1.39 0.00
N ALA A 57 21.51 -0.06 -0.18
CA ALA A 57 22.69 0.79 -0.09
C ALA A 57 23.34 0.73 1.31
N LYS A 58 22.53 0.77 2.38
CA LYS A 58 22.99 0.66 3.76
C LYS A 58 23.70 -0.66 3.98
N SER A 59 23.18 -1.78 3.47
CA SER A 59 23.75 -3.12 3.67
C SER A 59 25.16 -3.32 3.09
N GLN A 60 25.56 -2.45 2.17
CA GLN A 60 26.86 -2.50 1.49
C GLN A 60 27.91 -1.65 2.22
N LEU A 61 27.51 -0.85 3.20
CA LEU A 61 28.42 -0.03 3.99
C LEU A 61 29.18 -0.90 5.01
N PRO A 62 30.48 -0.62 5.28
CA PRO A 62 31.23 -1.33 6.32
C PRO A 62 30.66 -1.17 7.74
N SER A 63 29.90 -0.09 7.98
CA SER A 63 29.23 0.19 9.25
C SER A 63 27.86 -0.48 9.39
N ALA A 64 27.38 -1.15 8.34
CA ALA A 64 26.12 -1.85 8.39
C ALA A 64 26.19 -3.02 9.36
N ASN A 65 25.18 -3.14 10.22
CA ASN A 65 25.03 -4.31 11.07
C ASN A 65 24.44 -5.46 10.25
N ILE A 66 25.29 -6.14 9.47
CA ILE A 66 24.94 -7.35 8.72
C ILE A 66 25.45 -8.56 9.48
N GLN A 67 24.54 -9.47 9.82
CA GLN A 67 24.86 -10.71 10.51
C GLN A 67 24.11 -11.90 9.90
N PRO A 68 24.56 -13.14 10.18
CA PRO A 68 23.76 -14.33 9.92
C PRO A 68 22.37 -14.21 10.56
N CYS A 69 21.31 -14.53 9.82
CA CYS A 69 19.96 -14.56 10.37
C CYS A 69 19.84 -15.66 11.44
N ASP A 70 19.14 -15.40 12.55
CA ASP A 70 19.07 -16.32 13.70
C ASP A 70 18.57 -17.72 13.34
N TYR A 71 17.49 -17.78 12.55
CA TYR A 71 16.84 -19.04 12.14
C TYR A 71 17.41 -19.62 10.84
N HIS A 72 18.23 -18.85 10.10
CA HIS A 72 18.83 -19.27 8.84
C HIS A 72 20.26 -18.72 8.72
N LYS A 73 21.21 -19.39 9.37
CA LYS A 73 22.60 -18.90 9.49
C LYS A 73 23.35 -18.72 8.17
N GLN A 74 22.88 -19.35 7.09
CA GLN A 74 23.40 -19.15 5.73
C GLN A 74 22.91 -17.86 5.05
N MET A 75 21.90 -17.18 5.62
CA MET A 75 21.30 -15.97 5.05
C MET A 75 21.86 -14.72 5.73
N ARG A 76 21.95 -13.62 4.98
CA ARG A 76 22.37 -12.30 5.47
C ARG A 76 21.15 -11.53 5.96
N CYS A 77 21.22 -11.04 7.19
CA CYS A 77 20.21 -10.16 7.77
C CYS A 77 20.81 -8.80 8.10
N LEU A 78 20.12 -7.73 7.70
CA LEU A 78 20.32 -6.38 8.18
C LEU A 78 19.56 -6.20 9.49
N VAL A 79 20.26 -5.76 10.53
CA VAL A 79 19.65 -5.47 11.84
C VAL A 79 19.32 -3.99 11.95
N LEU A 80 18.04 -3.69 12.09
CA LEU A 80 17.52 -2.34 12.31
C LEU A 80 16.64 -2.36 13.56
N ASN A 81 16.94 -1.51 14.54
CA ASN A 81 16.14 -1.36 15.77
C ASN A 81 15.85 -2.67 16.53
N GLY A 82 16.70 -3.69 16.37
CA GLY A 82 16.52 -5.02 16.98
C GLY A 82 15.78 -6.02 16.09
N GLN A 83 15.19 -5.58 14.99
CA GLN A 83 14.57 -6.45 13.98
C GLN A 83 15.62 -6.95 12.98
N GLN A 84 15.58 -8.25 12.68
CA GLN A 84 16.40 -8.85 11.64
C GLN A 84 15.60 -8.89 10.34
N ILE A 85 16.12 -8.23 9.30
CA ILE A 85 15.50 -8.19 7.99
C ILE A 85 16.43 -8.91 7.02
N ARG A 86 15.96 -10.02 6.46
CA ARG A 86 16.75 -10.80 5.52
C ARG A 86 16.94 -10.00 4.24
N LEU A 87 18.12 -10.16 3.63
CA LEU A 87 18.44 -9.59 2.33
C LEU A 87 18.59 -10.71 1.29
N THR A 88 18.15 -10.42 0.07
CA THR A 88 18.47 -11.21 -1.12
C THR A 88 19.97 -11.19 -1.41
N ASN A 89 20.49 -12.22 -2.06
CA ASN A 89 21.92 -12.26 -2.43
C ASN A 89 22.20 -11.54 -3.75
N GLU A 90 21.17 -11.40 -4.58
CA GLU A 90 21.23 -10.89 -5.94
C GLU A 90 21.36 -9.37 -5.98
N ASP A 91 20.59 -8.66 -5.16
CA ASP A 91 20.51 -7.18 -5.15
C ASP A 91 20.51 -6.54 -3.76
N ASN A 92 20.62 -7.34 -2.69
CA ASN A 92 20.57 -6.89 -1.29
C ASN A 92 19.27 -6.16 -0.92
N TYR A 93 18.17 -6.45 -1.62
CA TYR A 93 16.85 -5.94 -1.24
C TYR A 93 16.23 -6.81 -0.14
N PRO A 94 15.27 -6.28 0.63
CA PRO A 94 14.61 -7.02 1.69
C PRO A 94 13.90 -8.29 1.19
N TRP A 95 13.95 -9.34 1.99
CA TRP A 95 13.13 -10.53 1.87
C TRP A 95 12.40 -10.68 3.20
N PHE A 96 11.07 -10.63 3.17
CA PHE A 96 10.24 -10.60 4.37
C PHE A 96 9.88 -11.99 4.85
N ASP A 97 9.59 -12.12 6.14
CA ASP A 97 9.08 -13.38 6.68
C ASP A 97 7.73 -13.76 6.05
N VAL A 98 7.41 -15.05 6.07
CA VAL A 98 6.10 -15.55 5.60
C VAL A 98 5.02 -15.42 6.68
N PHE A 99 5.41 -15.17 7.93
CA PHE A 99 4.49 -14.89 9.02
C PHE A 99 4.11 -13.41 9.01
N GLN A 100 2.87 -13.16 8.58
CA GLN A 100 2.24 -11.84 8.45
C GLN A 100 2.65 -10.81 9.52
N ARG A 101 2.57 -11.15 10.81
CA ARG A 101 2.92 -10.24 11.90
C ARG A 101 4.41 -9.85 11.88
N GLN A 102 5.29 -10.83 11.72
CA GLN A 102 6.74 -10.58 11.71
C GLN A 102 7.17 -9.81 10.47
N ALA A 103 6.58 -10.13 9.32
CA ALA A 103 6.79 -9.42 8.07
C ALA A 103 6.34 -7.96 8.16
N TYR A 104 5.17 -7.70 8.75
CA TYR A 104 4.68 -6.35 8.99
C TYR A 104 5.57 -5.56 9.95
N GLU A 105 6.03 -6.19 11.05
CA GLU A 105 7.01 -5.58 11.95
C GLU A 105 8.33 -5.25 11.22
N GLN A 106 8.84 -6.13 10.36
CA GLN A 106 10.02 -5.85 9.51
C GLN A 106 9.77 -4.72 8.50
N PHE A 107 8.59 -4.68 7.89
CA PHE A 107 8.21 -3.67 6.91
C PHE A 107 8.15 -2.28 7.54
N ASN A 108 7.51 -2.13 8.69
CA ASN A 108 7.38 -0.84 9.39
C ASN A 108 8.71 -0.29 9.91
N GLU A 109 9.73 -1.14 10.11
CA GLU A 109 11.07 -0.69 10.45
C GLU A 109 11.83 -0.09 9.24
N LEU A 110 11.38 -0.38 8.02
CA LEU A 110 11.98 0.11 6.78
C LEU A 110 11.19 1.25 6.15
N VAL A 111 9.87 1.11 6.13
CA VAL A 111 8.97 1.94 5.33
C VAL A 111 8.04 2.70 6.26
N ASP A 112 8.10 4.03 6.18
CA ASP A 112 7.13 4.92 6.83
C ASP A 112 5.95 5.13 5.89
N ALA A 113 4.96 4.22 5.97
CA ALA A 113 3.75 4.27 5.16
C ALA A 113 2.51 3.96 6.02
N ASP A 114 1.39 4.60 5.69
CA ASP A 114 0.08 4.34 6.32
C ASP A 114 -0.49 3.03 5.77
N VAL A 115 -0.07 1.93 6.37
CA VAL A 115 -0.45 0.56 5.99
C VAL A 115 -0.71 -0.25 7.25
N SER A 116 -1.75 -1.07 7.24
CA SER A 116 -2.10 -1.96 8.36
C SER A 116 -2.08 -3.43 7.93
N PRO A 117 -1.72 -4.38 8.81
CA PRO A 117 -1.78 -5.79 8.48
C PRO A 117 -3.25 -6.22 8.35
N LEU A 118 -3.55 -7.15 7.44
CA LEU A 118 -4.89 -7.72 7.36
C LEU A 118 -5.34 -8.35 8.68
N ASN A 119 -6.59 -8.06 9.03
CA ASN A 119 -7.27 -8.70 10.14
C ASN A 119 -8.02 -9.96 9.68
N GLN A 120 -8.63 -10.66 10.62
CA GLN A 120 -9.33 -11.94 10.38
C GLN A 120 -10.57 -11.82 9.49
N ASP A 121 -11.08 -10.61 9.28
CA ASP A 121 -12.29 -10.36 8.50
C ASP A 121 -11.99 -9.94 7.06
N TYR A 122 -10.71 -9.94 6.63
CA TYR A 122 -10.29 -9.43 5.30
C TYR A 122 -10.74 -8.00 5.03
N HIS A 123 -11.00 -7.24 6.09
CA HIS A 123 -11.54 -5.90 6.04
C HIS A 123 -10.66 -5.00 6.89
N GLY A 124 -9.67 -4.35 6.28
CA GLY A 124 -8.93 -3.28 6.96
C GLY A 124 -9.86 -2.15 7.42
N GLU A 125 -9.67 -1.66 8.64
CA GLU A 125 -10.42 -0.53 9.20
C GLU A 125 -9.98 0.83 8.61
N ASP A 126 -8.83 0.92 7.91
CA ASP A 126 -8.26 2.14 7.30
C ASP A 126 -7.48 1.89 5.98
N THR A 127 -6.91 2.96 5.41
CA THR A 127 -6.54 3.24 3.99
C THR A 127 -5.93 2.11 3.14
N LEU A 128 -4.89 1.41 3.61
CA LEU A 128 -4.20 0.34 2.87
C LEU A 128 -3.87 -0.87 3.77
N ASN A 129 -4.06 -2.06 3.21
CA ASN A 129 -3.81 -3.36 3.84
C ASN A 129 -2.47 -3.92 3.40
N PHE A 130 -1.78 -4.65 4.27
CA PHE A 130 -0.57 -5.44 3.98
C PHE A 130 -0.89 -6.93 4.08
N GLU A 131 -0.38 -7.74 3.14
CA GLU A 131 -0.43 -9.21 3.18
C GLU A 131 0.87 -9.81 2.65
N THR A 132 1.42 -10.84 3.32
CA THR A 132 2.58 -11.57 2.79
C THR A 132 2.22 -12.48 1.61
N ASP A 133 3.12 -12.65 0.65
CA ASP A 133 2.90 -13.52 -0.53
C ASP A 133 3.52 -14.92 -0.44
N TYR A 134 4.00 -15.32 0.74
CA TYR A 134 4.73 -16.57 1.03
C TYR A 134 6.08 -16.77 0.30
N ASP A 135 6.43 -15.94 -0.67
CA ASP A 135 7.70 -15.98 -1.41
C ASP A 135 8.72 -14.94 -0.90
N GLY A 136 8.40 -14.34 0.25
CA GLY A 136 9.14 -13.27 0.93
C GLY A 136 8.91 -11.88 0.36
N GLY A 137 7.89 -11.76 -0.48
CA GLY A 137 7.28 -10.52 -0.89
C GLY A 137 6.02 -10.21 -0.09
N PHE A 138 5.25 -9.25 -0.60
CA PHE A 138 3.99 -8.84 0.00
C PHE A 138 3.10 -8.09 -1.01
N TRP A 139 1.83 -8.02 -0.68
CA TRP A 139 0.80 -7.21 -1.33
C TRP A 139 0.42 -6.04 -0.44
N ILE A 140 0.21 -4.87 -1.04
CA ILE A 140 -0.46 -3.76 -0.38
C ILE A 140 -1.66 -3.31 -1.20
N PHE A 141 -2.84 -3.23 -0.60
CA PHE A 141 -4.06 -2.95 -1.35
C PHE A 141 -5.09 -2.21 -0.50
N PRO A 142 -5.95 -1.36 -1.10
CA PRO A 142 -6.99 -0.65 -0.39
C PRO A 142 -8.07 -1.62 0.07
N GLN A 143 -8.99 -1.14 0.91
CA GLN A 143 -10.14 -1.94 1.30
C GLN A 143 -10.93 -2.46 0.08
N PHE A 144 -11.20 -3.76 0.08
CA PHE A 144 -12.02 -4.43 -0.92
C PHE A 144 -13.16 -5.20 -0.22
N TYR A 145 -14.24 -5.43 -0.96
CA TYR A 145 -15.38 -6.22 -0.50
C TYR A 145 -15.47 -7.45 -1.40
N GLY A 146 -14.92 -8.57 -0.92
CA GLY A 146 -14.86 -9.85 -1.62
C GLY A 146 -14.29 -10.93 -0.69
N ASP A 147 -14.24 -12.17 -1.17
CA ASP A 147 -13.58 -13.28 -0.46
C ASP A 147 -12.10 -13.38 -0.88
N TRP A 148 -11.35 -14.31 -0.30
CA TRP A 148 -9.95 -14.56 -0.64
C TRP A 148 -9.69 -14.81 -2.13
N ASP A 149 -10.59 -15.54 -2.78
CA ASP A 149 -10.46 -15.83 -4.22
C ASP A 149 -10.52 -14.54 -5.04
N ASP A 150 -11.32 -13.56 -4.60
CA ASP A 150 -11.46 -12.26 -5.27
C ASP A 150 -10.18 -11.41 -5.11
N LEU A 151 -9.47 -11.53 -3.98
CA LEU A 151 -8.24 -10.79 -3.72
C LEU A 151 -7.14 -11.13 -4.76
N THR A 152 -7.08 -12.39 -5.19
CA THR A 152 -6.09 -12.80 -6.20
C THR A 152 -6.32 -12.11 -7.54
N SER A 153 -7.58 -11.81 -7.88
CA SER A 153 -8.02 -11.13 -9.09
C SER A 153 -8.20 -9.61 -8.96
N PHE A 154 -7.89 -9.03 -7.80
CA PHE A 154 -8.07 -7.61 -7.55
C PHE A 154 -6.83 -6.79 -7.96
N HIS A 155 -6.88 -6.11 -9.10
CA HIS A 155 -5.78 -5.36 -9.71
C HIS A 155 -5.77 -3.88 -9.28
N CYS A 156 -5.96 -3.63 -7.98
CA CYS A 156 -5.78 -2.33 -7.35
C CYS A 156 -4.83 -2.48 -6.16
N ARG A 157 -3.55 -2.71 -6.44
CA ARG A 157 -2.59 -3.15 -5.42
C ARG A 157 -1.15 -2.88 -5.83
N ILE A 158 -0.28 -2.87 -4.82
CA ILE A 158 1.16 -2.95 -4.95
C ILE A 158 1.56 -4.40 -4.71
N HIS A 159 2.44 -4.94 -5.54
CA HIS A 159 3.08 -6.23 -5.31
C HIS A 159 4.59 -6.06 -5.29
N TYR A 160 5.20 -6.41 -4.15
CA TYR A 160 6.64 -6.52 -4.04
C TYR A 160 7.07 -7.98 -4.17
N VAL A 161 7.95 -8.26 -5.12
CA VAL A 161 8.55 -9.58 -5.34
C VAL A 161 10.06 -9.48 -5.14
N PRO A 162 10.66 -10.22 -4.19
CA PRO A 162 12.10 -10.22 -4.01
C PRO A 162 12.82 -10.94 -5.15
N ALA A 163 14.09 -10.63 -5.37
CA ALA A 163 14.91 -11.21 -6.44
C ALA A 163 14.91 -12.74 -6.50
N THR A 164 14.81 -13.40 -5.35
CA THR A 164 14.78 -14.87 -5.24
C THR A 164 13.53 -15.50 -5.84
N ALA A 165 12.40 -14.78 -5.85
CA ALA A 165 11.12 -15.22 -6.43
C ALA A 165 10.88 -14.60 -7.81
N SER A 166 11.64 -13.58 -8.17
CA SER A 166 11.53 -12.89 -9.45
C SER A 166 12.21 -13.65 -10.59
N ARG A 167 11.54 -13.73 -11.75
CA ARG A 167 12.11 -14.32 -12.97
C ARG A 167 13.29 -13.53 -13.55
N THR A 168 13.46 -12.27 -13.15
CA THR A 168 14.52 -11.40 -13.65
C THR A 168 15.80 -11.47 -12.81
N GLY A 169 15.75 -12.14 -11.65
CA GLY A 169 16.82 -12.11 -10.64
C GLY A 169 16.98 -10.74 -9.98
N LYS A 170 15.99 -9.86 -10.11
CA LYS A 170 15.93 -8.55 -9.43
C LYS A 170 14.60 -8.39 -8.70
N SER A 171 14.67 -7.77 -7.53
CA SER A 171 13.50 -7.42 -6.74
C SER A 171 12.72 -6.33 -7.47
N MET A 172 11.40 -6.42 -7.42
CA MET A 172 10.52 -5.58 -8.20
C MET A 172 9.29 -5.20 -7.38
N THR A 173 8.97 -3.91 -7.37
CA THR A 173 7.70 -3.40 -6.86
C THR A 173 6.84 -3.04 -8.07
N THR A 174 5.67 -3.63 -8.18
CA THR A 174 4.70 -3.35 -9.25
C THR A 174 3.46 -2.71 -8.67
N LEU A 175 2.85 -1.81 -9.44
CA LEU A 175 1.60 -1.15 -9.10
C LEU A 175 0.57 -1.46 -10.17
N GLU A 176 -0.52 -2.09 -9.76
CA GLU A 176 -1.70 -2.40 -10.56
C GLU A 176 -2.82 -1.45 -10.15
N THR A 177 -3.49 -0.81 -11.11
CA THR A 177 -4.53 0.21 -10.85
C THR A 177 -5.78 0.01 -11.69
N GLU A 178 -5.96 -1.16 -12.28
CA GLU A 178 -7.02 -1.46 -13.25
C GLU A 178 -8.39 -1.56 -12.57
N ASP A 179 -8.40 -2.07 -11.33
CA ASP A 179 -9.61 -2.26 -10.51
C ASP A 179 -9.76 -1.18 -9.41
N CYS A 180 -8.98 -0.10 -9.51
CA CYS A 180 -9.19 1.10 -8.70
C CYS A 180 -10.28 1.98 -9.33
#